data_AF-A0A5C7RH40-F1
#
_entry.id   AF-A0A5C7RH40-F1
#
_cell.length_a   1.000
_cell.length_b   1.000
_cell.length_c   1.000
_cell.angle_alpha   90.00
_cell.angle_beta   90.00
_cell.angle_gamma   90.00
#
_symmetry.space_group_name_H-M   'P 1'
#
loop_
_entity.id
_entity.type
_entity.pdbx_description
1 polymer ?
#
loop_
_entity_poly.entity_id
_entity_poly.type
_entity_poly.pdbx_seq_one_letter_code
_entity_poly.pdbx_strand_id
1 'polypeptide(L)'
;MRFLKSANLAWLQSSLLVLVLFLSLPIQAATLLKPVDTAAKDPSFLAFRTQLLKTIERKDAKALLAVVHKDIKASFGMENGIEDFKEMWGLNKPATSQLWSELSKVLKMGGSFSNKTTFIAPYVFSEWPDDKDAFENWAVIAKDVNIRAKPSTSAAVLKKVSYEILPIEFSENEKWVTVKLGNGKKGYIASQYIRSSVDYRAFFEKIKGRWQMTVFIAGD
;
A
#
# COMPACT_ATOMS: atom_id res chain seq x y z
N MET A 1 -47.79 -71.35 -47.61
CA MET A 1 -48.91 -70.60 -47.00
C MET A 1 -48.33 -69.49 -46.15
N ARG A 2 -48.89 -68.27 -46.26
CA ARG A 2 -48.51 -66.97 -45.66
C ARG A 2 -47.94 -67.02 -44.22
N PHE A 3 -46.98 -66.15 -43.86
CA PHE A 3 -47.18 -64.85 -43.18
C PHE A 3 -45.85 -64.17 -42.77
N LEU A 4 -45.98 -62.88 -42.47
CA LEU A 4 -45.03 -61.76 -42.38
C LEU A 4 -44.36 -61.53 -41.00
N LYS A 5 -43.31 -60.67 -41.02
CA LYS A 5 -42.78 -59.75 -39.96
C LYS A 5 -41.97 -60.41 -38.83
N SER A 6 -40.91 -59.81 -38.26
CA SER A 6 -40.41 -58.41 -38.23
C SER A 6 -38.93 -58.38 -37.83
N ALA A 7 -38.22 -57.33 -38.24
CA ALA A 7 -36.87 -56.98 -37.79
C ALA A 7 -36.79 -56.76 -36.27
N ASN A 8 -35.63 -57.03 -35.65
CA ASN A 8 -35.27 -56.45 -34.37
C ASN A 8 -33.81 -56.03 -34.33
N LEU A 9 -33.66 -54.74 -33.98
CA LEU A 9 -32.46 -53.93 -33.92
C LEU A 9 -31.46 -54.42 -32.86
N ALA A 10 -30.18 -54.27 -33.19
CA ALA A 10 -29.05 -54.40 -32.29
C ALA A 10 -29.11 -53.34 -31.17
N TRP A 11 -28.95 -53.78 -29.92
CA TRP A 11 -28.70 -52.91 -28.77
C TRP A 11 -27.20 -52.84 -28.50
N LEU A 12 -26.52 -51.81 -29.01
CA LEU A 12 -25.25 -51.35 -28.43
C LEU A 12 -25.59 -50.41 -27.28
N GLN A 13 -25.29 -50.83 -26.04
CA GLN A 13 -25.28 -49.90 -24.91
C GLN A 13 -23.98 -49.09 -24.94
N SER A 14 -24.04 -47.91 -25.57
CA SER A 14 -22.98 -46.91 -25.50
C SER A 14 -22.92 -46.34 -24.08
N SER A 15 -21.98 -46.83 -23.27
CA SER A 15 -21.64 -46.22 -21.99
C SER A 15 -20.88 -44.92 -22.26
N LEU A 16 -21.55 -43.78 -22.06
CA LEU A 16 -20.95 -42.45 -22.18
C LEU A 16 -20.13 -42.18 -20.90
N LEU A 17 -18.80 -42.38 -20.97
CA LEU A 17 -17.89 -41.98 -19.90
C LEU A 17 -17.70 -40.46 -19.97
N VAL A 18 -18.46 -39.70 -19.18
CA VAL A 18 -18.25 -38.25 -19.04
C VAL A 18 -17.01 -38.02 -18.16
N LEU A 19 -15.87 -37.77 -18.79
CA LEU A 19 -14.65 -37.38 -18.11
C LEU A 19 -14.77 -35.90 -17.67
N VAL A 20 -15.17 -35.66 -16.43
CA VAL A 20 -15.18 -34.30 -15.85
C VAL A 20 -13.73 -33.91 -15.52
N LEU A 21 -13.07 -33.21 -16.45
CA LEU A 21 -11.81 -32.54 -16.22
C LEU A 21 -12.04 -31.36 -15.26
N PHE A 22 -11.71 -31.56 -13.98
CA PHE A 22 -11.54 -30.44 -13.05
C PHE A 22 -10.31 -29.64 -13.46
N LEU A 23 -10.50 -28.58 -14.25
CA LEU A 23 -9.51 -27.54 -14.44
C LEU A 23 -9.31 -26.83 -13.10
N SER A 24 -8.33 -27.29 -12.32
CA SER A 24 -7.86 -26.55 -11.15
C SER A 24 -7.19 -25.27 -11.65
N LEU A 25 -7.90 -24.14 -11.58
CA LEU A 25 -7.27 -22.84 -11.79
C LEU A 25 -6.11 -22.69 -10.80
N PRO A 26 -4.91 -22.30 -11.25
CA PRO A 26 -3.80 -22.09 -10.35
C PRO A 26 -4.17 -21.00 -9.34
N ILE A 27 -4.10 -21.32 -8.05
CA ILE A 27 -4.20 -20.32 -6.99
C ILE A 27 -2.95 -19.47 -7.08
N GLN A 28 -3.06 -18.24 -7.62
CA GLN A 28 -1.96 -17.30 -7.62
C GLN A 28 -1.55 -17.01 -6.17
N ALA A 29 -0.29 -17.27 -5.84
CA ALA A 29 0.24 -16.96 -4.52
C ALA A 29 0.17 -15.45 -4.24
N ALA A 30 -0.15 -15.08 -3.00
CA ALA A 30 -0.21 -13.68 -2.62
C ALA A 30 1.19 -13.03 -2.71
N THR A 31 1.26 -11.85 -3.33
CA THR A 31 2.48 -11.04 -3.31
C THR A 31 2.61 -10.37 -1.94
N LEU A 32 3.77 -10.52 -1.29
CA LEU A 32 4.03 -9.95 0.03
C LEU A 32 4.97 -8.76 -0.07
N LEU A 33 4.61 -7.66 0.57
CA LEU A 33 5.44 -6.48 0.77
C LEU A 33 5.76 -6.32 2.26
N LYS A 34 6.80 -7.01 2.71
CA LYS A 34 7.22 -6.98 4.12
C LYS A 34 7.84 -5.63 4.47
N PRO A 35 7.73 -5.15 5.73
CA PRO A 35 8.39 -3.93 6.16
C PRO A 35 9.90 -3.98 5.94
N VAL A 36 10.44 -2.91 5.37
CA VAL A 36 11.89 -2.71 5.18
C VAL A 36 12.29 -1.39 5.82
N ASP A 37 13.35 -1.41 6.59
CA ASP A 37 13.97 -0.19 7.11
C ASP A 37 15.48 -0.31 7.09
N THR A 38 16.10 0.39 6.14
CA THR A 38 17.56 0.38 5.98
C THR A 38 18.23 1.63 6.54
N ALA A 39 17.52 2.47 7.31
CA ALA A 39 18.09 3.71 7.86
C ALA A 39 19.38 3.48 8.66
N ALA A 40 19.50 2.34 9.35
CA ALA A 40 20.70 1.98 10.11
C ALA A 40 21.96 1.75 9.25
N LYS A 41 21.84 1.66 7.91
CA LYS A 41 22.99 1.57 7.00
C LYS A 41 23.82 2.87 6.96
N ASP A 42 23.21 4.03 7.25
CA ASP A 42 23.95 5.29 7.49
C ASP A 42 23.60 5.81 8.91
N PRO A 43 24.53 5.69 9.88
CA PRO A 43 24.31 6.19 11.24
C PRO A 43 23.93 7.67 11.33
N SER A 44 24.43 8.51 10.41
CA SER A 44 24.08 9.93 10.37
C SER A 44 22.63 10.16 9.93
N PHE A 45 22.11 9.34 9.02
CA PHE A 45 20.70 9.39 8.64
C PHE A 45 19.81 8.85 9.75
N LEU A 46 20.19 7.74 10.38
CA LEU A 46 19.44 7.20 11.52
C LEU A 46 19.30 8.25 12.64
N ALA A 47 20.40 8.92 13.01
CA ALA A 47 20.39 10.00 13.99
C ALA A 47 19.50 11.18 13.56
N PHE A 48 19.60 11.60 12.30
CA PHE A 48 18.73 12.63 11.71
C PHE A 48 17.25 12.26 11.85
N ARG A 49 16.86 11.05 11.42
CA ARG A 49 15.46 10.58 11.47
C ARG A 49 14.95 10.49 12.91
N THR A 50 15.77 9.98 13.83
CA THR A 50 15.42 9.95 15.26
C THR A 50 15.15 11.35 15.80
N GLN A 51 15.97 12.35 15.44
CA GLN A 51 15.74 13.73 15.85
C GLN A 51 14.50 14.33 15.20
N LEU A 52 14.26 14.05 13.91
CA LEU A 52 13.06 14.50 13.20
C LEU A 52 11.78 13.92 13.83
N LEU A 53 11.77 12.65 14.21
CA LEU A 53 10.64 12.05 14.94
C LEU A 53 10.36 12.77 16.26
N LYS A 54 11.40 13.12 17.04
CA LYS A 54 11.23 13.92 18.26
C LYS A 54 10.69 15.31 17.96
N THR A 55 11.14 15.94 16.87
CA THR A 55 10.62 17.24 16.40
C THR A 55 9.12 17.16 16.06
N ILE A 56 8.71 16.08 15.39
CA ILE A 56 7.30 15.81 15.06
C ILE A 56 6.45 15.60 16.32
N GLU A 57 6.95 14.82 17.29
CA GLU A 57 6.26 14.59 18.57
C GLU A 57 6.03 15.90 19.34
N ARG A 58 7.00 16.83 19.31
CA ARG A 58 6.87 18.16 19.91
C ARG A 58 6.10 19.16 19.05
N LYS A 59 5.72 18.79 17.83
CA LYS A 59 5.11 19.69 16.82
C LYS A 59 5.91 20.98 16.59
N ASP A 60 7.24 20.86 16.59
CA ASP A 60 8.16 21.98 16.50
C ASP A 60 8.39 22.39 15.04
N ALA A 61 7.54 23.31 14.55
CA ALA A 61 7.59 23.79 13.17
C ALA A 61 8.93 24.44 12.80
N LYS A 62 9.56 25.18 13.74
CA LYS A 62 10.84 25.83 13.47
C LYS A 62 11.93 24.79 13.23
N ALA A 63 12.02 23.78 14.08
CA ALA A 63 13.00 22.71 13.92
C ALA A 63 12.72 21.83 12.69
N LEU A 64 11.45 21.59 12.35
CA LEU A 64 11.08 20.90 11.12
C LEU A 64 11.56 21.69 9.89
N LEU A 65 11.22 22.97 9.80
CA LEU A 65 11.57 23.80 8.65
C LEU A 65 13.08 23.98 8.47
N ALA A 66 13.87 23.86 9.54
CA ALA A 66 15.33 23.87 9.46
C ALA A 66 15.93 22.67 8.71
N VAL A 67 15.17 21.58 8.55
CA VAL A 67 15.57 20.38 7.81
C VAL A 67 14.80 20.17 6.51
N VAL A 68 13.86 21.05 6.18
CA VAL A 68 13.16 21.07 4.89
C VAL A 68 14.03 21.82 3.88
N HIS A 69 14.28 21.23 2.72
CA HIS A 69 15.00 21.93 1.66
C HIS A 69 14.15 23.09 1.12
N LYS A 70 14.80 24.21 0.77
CA LYS A 70 14.10 25.42 0.30
C LYS A 70 13.22 25.20 -0.94
N ASP A 71 13.63 24.27 -1.79
CA ASP A 71 12.95 23.89 -3.04
C ASP A 71 12.21 22.54 -2.88
N ILE A 72 11.68 22.23 -1.70
CA ILE A 72 10.94 20.98 -1.45
C ILE A 72 9.83 20.77 -2.48
N LYS A 73 9.76 19.56 -3.05
CA LYS A 73 8.62 19.16 -3.88
C LYS A 73 7.48 18.70 -2.98
N ALA A 74 6.39 19.47 -2.98
CA ALA A 74 5.21 19.26 -2.14
C ALA A 74 3.94 18.96 -2.97
N SER A 75 3.91 19.36 -4.25
CA SER A 75 2.81 19.08 -5.17
C SER A 75 3.31 18.69 -6.58
N PHE A 76 2.42 18.15 -7.40
CA PHE A 76 2.67 17.91 -8.84
C PHE A 76 2.40 19.14 -9.69
N GLY A 77 1.73 20.14 -9.11
CA GLY A 77 1.47 21.42 -9.72
C GLY A 77 2.62 22.41 -9.49
N MET A 78 2.26 23.68 -9.45
CA MET A 78 3.22 24.76 -9.23
C MET A 78 3.49 25.03 -7.75
N GLU A 79 2.64 24.54 -6.83
CA GLU A 79 2.79 24.80 -5.39
C GLU A 79 3.93 23.96 -4.78
N ASN A 80 5.13 24.52 -4.79
CA ASN A 80 6.36 23.87 -4.35
C ASN A 80 7.28 24.87 -3.63
N GLY A 81 8.29 24.33 -2.96
CA GLY A 81 9.20 25.13 -2.14
C GLY A 81 8.67 25.35 -0.73
N ILE A 82 9.53 25.96 0.09
CA ILE A 82 9.32 25.98 1.55
C ILE A 82 8.15 26.85 2.00
N GLU A 83 7.79 27.91 1.26
CA GLU A 83 6.66 28.76 1.62
C GLU A 83 5.32 28.05 1.33
N ASP A 84 5.17 27.48 0.14
CA ASP A 84 4.00 26.68 -0.22
C ASP A 84 3.84 25.47 0.70
N PHE A 85 4.96 24.81 1.05
CA PHE A 85 4.96 23.73 2.04
C PHE A 85 4.44 24.19 3.41
N LYS A 86 4.83 25.39 3.88
CA LYS A 86 4.33 25.92 5.16
C LYS A 86 2.84 26.20 5.12
N GLU A 87 2.36 26.78 4.02
CA GLU A 87 0.96 27.14 3.82
C GLU A 87 0.08 25.89 3.71
N MET A 88 0.43 24.97 2.81
CA MET A 88 -0.26 23.71 2.57
C MET A 88 -0.46 22.91 3.86
N TRP A 89 0.57 22.87 4.72
CA TRP A 89 0.53 22.13 5.97
C TRP A 89 0.07 22.96 7.18
N GLY A 90 -0.31 24.22 7.00
CA GLY A 90 -0.78 25.08 8.09
C GLY A 90 0.26 25.24 9.22
N LEU A 91 1.54 25.35 8.88
CA LEU A 91 2.64 25.43 9.86
C LEU A 91 2.70 26.78 10.59
N ASN A 92 1.85 27.74 10.22
CA ASN A 92 1.53 28.93 11.00
C ASN A 92 0.70 28.60 12.27
N LYS A 93 -0.02 27.48 12.28
CA LYS A 93 -0.79 26.95 13.41
C LYS A 93 -0.37 25.50 13.68
N PRO A 94 0.89 25.28 14.09
CA PRO A 94 1.47 23.94 14.12
C PRO A 94 0.74 22.98 15.05
N ALA A 95 0.09 23.46 16.11
CA ALA A 95 -0.66 22.60 17.04
C ALA A 95 -1.73 21.74 16.34
N THR A 96 -2.36 22.25 15.27
CA THR A 96 -3.47 21.59 14.55
C THR A 96 -3.08 21.01 13.20
N SER A 97 -1.82 21.15 12.79
CA SER A 97 -1.36 20.64 11.48
C SER A 97 -1.46 19.12 11.41
N GLN A 98 -2.05 18.62 10.31
CA GLN A 98 -2.12 17.19 10.02
C GLN A 98 -0.76 16.59 9.61
N LEU A 99 0.21 17.46 9.24
CA LEU A 99 1.56 17.04 8.83
C LEU A 99 2.21 16.13 9.86
N TRP A 100 2.04 16.44 11.16
CA TRP A 100 2.68 15.68 12.22
C TRP A 100 2.25 14.22 12.24
N SER A 101 0.95 13.97 12.03
CA SER A 101 0.42 12.61 11.92
C SER A 101 0.97 11.93 10.67
N GLU A 102 0.86 12.58 9.51
CA GLU A 102 1.23 11.96 8.24
C GLU A 102 2.73 11.70 8.11
N LEU A 103 3.57 12.69 8.42
CA LEU A 103 5.02 12.54 8.39
C LEU A 103 5.49 11.52 9.45
N SER A 104 4.85 11.47 10.64
CA SER A 104 5.15 10.42 11.62
C SER A 104 4.84 9.03 11.07
N LYS A 105 3.71 8.83 10.38
CA LYS A 105 3.35 7.53 9.79
C LYS A 105 4.39 7.13 8.75
N VAL A 106 4.72 8.04 7.82
CA VAL A 106 5.71 7.82 6.76
C VAL A 106 7.07 7.42 7.34
N LEU A 107 7.57 8.16 8.32
CA LEU A 107 8.89 7.88 8.92
C LEU A 107 8.91 6.59 9.74
N LYS A 108 7.84 6.28 10.49
CA LYS A 108 7.76 5.09 11.35
C LYS A 108 7.60 3.79 10.55
N MET A 109 7.09 3.87 9.33
CA MET A 109 7.04 2.71 8.44
C MET A 109 8.43 2.31 7.91
N GLY A 110 9.47 3.14 8.08
CA GLY A 110 10.79 2.84 7.56
C GLY A 110 10.91 3.19 6.08
N GLY A 111 11.78 2.49 5.35
CA GLY A 111 12.11 2.82 3.98
C GLY A 111 13.52 2.38 3.59
N SER A 112 13.94 2.80 2.41
CA SER A 112 15.20 2.36 1.84
C SER A 112 16.04 3.45 1.21
N PHE A 113 17.35 3.23 1.26
CA PHE A 113 18.30 4.01 0.47
C PHE A 113 18.18 3.62 -1.01
N SER A 114 17.84 4.58 -1.88
CA SER A 114 17.94 4.40 -3.33
C SER A 114 19.39 4.54 -3.82
N ASN A 115 20.20 5.30 -3.09
CA ASN A 115 21.65 5.43 -3.27
C ASN A 115 22.31 5.86 -1.95
N LYS A 116 23.62 6.14 -1.96
CA LYS A 116 24.39 6.51 -0.75
C LYS A 116 23.96 7.83 -0.09
N THR A 117 23.21 8.67 -0.79
CA THR A 117 22.86 10.03 -0.38
C THR A 117 21.36 10.29 -0.37
N THR A 118 20.52 9.30 -0.67
CA THR A 118 19.06 9.46 -0.75
C THR A 118 18.35 8.31 -0.04
N PHE A 119 17.56 8.65 0.98
CA PHE A 119 16.65 7.73 1.66
C PHE A 119 15.21 8.07 1.32
N ILE A 120 14.40 7.04 1.05
CA ILE A 120 13.00 7.18 0.65
C ILE A 120 12.12 6.44 1.65
N ALA A 121 11.08 7.13 2.15
CA ALA A 121 10.06 6.58 3.04
C ALA A 121 8.65 6.81 2.47
N PRO A 122 7.66 5.97 2.75
CA PRO A 122 7.74 4.72 3.50
C PRO A 122 8.27 3.56 2.64
N TYR A 123 8.54 2.41 3.25
CA TYR A 123 8.90 1.18 2.53
C TYR A 123 7.86 0.76 1.47
N VAL A 124 6.58 1.10 1.69
CA VAL A 124 5.51 0.81 0.75
C VAL A 124 5.78 1.46 -0.61
N PHE A 125 6.40 2.64 -0.64
CA PHE A 125 6.81 3.28 -1.90
C PHE A 125 8.20 2.82 -2.33
N SER A 126 9.18 2.77 -1.42
CA SER A 126 10.57 2.50 -1.80
C SER A 126 10.84 1.06 -2.25
N GLU A 127 9.99 0.11 -1.85
CA GLU A 127 10.09 -1.31 -2.19
C GLU A 127 8.91 -1.80 -3.03
N TRP A 128 8.13 -0.89 -3.61
CA TRP A 128 6.97 -1.28 -4.41
C TRP A 128 7.40 -2.13 -5.61
N PRO A 129 6.78 -3.29 -5.87
CA PRO A 129 7.15 -4.13 -7.01
C PRO A 129 6.77 -3.50 -8.35
N ASP A 130 7.68 -3.56 -9.32
CA ASP A 130 7.46 -3.02 -10.67
C ASP A 130 6.33 -3.73 -11.44
N ASP A 131 5.99 -4.96 -11.06
CA ASP A 131 4.92 -5.75 -11.69
C ASP A 131 3.51 -5.44 -11.14
N LYS A 132 3.38 -4.46 -10.23
CA LYS A 132 2.11 -4.07 -9.60
C LYS A 132 1.74 -2.63 -9.95
N ASP A 133 0.59 -2.47 -10.58
CA ASP A 133 -0.02 -1.16 -10.77
C ASP A 133 -0.34 -0.53 -9.41
N ALA A 134 0.22 0.65 -9.16
CA ALA A 134 0.12 1.39 -7.91
C ALA A 134 -1.26 2.01 -7.63
N PHE A 135 -2.08 2.18 -8.67
CA PHE A 135 -3.46 2.70 -8.55
C PHE A 135 -4.47 1.58 -8.39
N GLU A 136 -4.16 0.38 -8.86
CA GLU A 136 -5.05 -0.78 -8.71
C GLU A 136 -4.73 -1.65 -7.50
N ASN A 137 -3.58 -1.45 -6.84
CA ASN A 137 -3.13 -2.32 -5.76
C ASN A 137 -2.59 -1.52 -4.57
N TRP A 138 -2.99 -1.90 -3.36
CA TRP A 138 -2.48 -1.32 -2.11
C TRP A 138 -1.85 -2.41 -1.23
N ALA A 139 -0.89 -2.03 -0.39
CA ALA A 139 -0.23 -2.94 0.55
C ALA A 139 -0.89 -2.93 1.92
N VAL A 140 -1.15 -4.12 2.46
CA VAL A 140 -1.40 -4.30 3.89
C VAL A 140 -0.12 -3.96 4.66
N ILE A 141 -0.23 -3.16 5.71
CA ILE A 141 0.95 -2.64 6.47
C ILE A 141 1.08 -3.23 7.88
N ALA A 142 0.36 -4.32 8.17
CA ALA A 142 0.38 -5.00 9.46
C ALA A 142 0.25 -6.52 9.31
N LYS A 143 0.50 -7.25 10.41
CA LYS A 143 0.26 -8.69 10.53
C LYS A 143 -1.18 -8.96 10.97
N ASP A 144 -1.66 -10.14 10.61
CA ASP A 144 -2.90 -10.74 11.12
C ASP A 144 -4.14 -9.85 10.96
N VAL A 145 -4.19 -9.08 9.88
CA VAL A 145 -5.27 -8.13 9.59
C VAL A 145 -6.48 -8.89 9.03
N ASN A 146 -7.64 -8.60 9.60
CA ASN A 146 -8.90 -9.20 9.15
C ASN A 146 -9.45 -8.48 7.92
N ILE A 147 -9.71 -9.25 6.85
CA ILE A 147 -10.62 -8.86 5.78
C ILE A 147 -12.00 -9.39 6.13
N ARG A 148 -13.00 -8.52 6.11
CA ARG A 148 -14.36 -8.79 6.59
C ARG A 148 -15.38 -8.78 5.47
N ALA A 149 -16.54 -9.39 5.73
CA ALA A 149 -17.64 -9.51 4.78
C ALA A 149 -18.44 -8.21 4.55
N LYS A 150 -18.34 -7.26 5.48
CA LYS A 150 -18.96 -5.92 5.43
C LYS A 150 -18.00 -4.89 6.04
N PRO A 151 -18.14 -3.59 5.76
CA PRO A 151 -17.34 -2.51 6.37
C PRO A 151 -17.74 -2.26 7.84
N SER A 152 -17.58 -3.28 8.69
CA SER A 152 -17.91 -3.24 10.11
C SER A 152 -16.99 -4.16 10.90
N THR A 153 -16.59 -3.73 12.11
CA THR A 153 -15.76 -4.53 13.02
C THR A 153 -16.46 -5.77 13.55
N SER A 154 -17.80 -5.81 13.53
CA SER A 154 -18.61 -6.97 13.94
C SER A 154 -18.91 -7.95 12.80
N ALA A 155 -18.58 -7.60 11.55
CA ALA A 155 -18.83 -8.47 10.41
C ALA A 155 -17.92 -9.71 10.43
N ALA A 156 -18.41 -10.82 9.86
CA ALA A 156 -17.67 -12.06 9.74
C ALA A 156 -16.30 -11.84 9.08
N VAL A 157 -15.27 -12.49 9.61
CA VAL A 157 -13.92 -12.48 9.04
C VAL A 157 -13.90 -13.47 7.87
N LEU A 158 -13.56 -12.99 6.68
CA LEU A 158 -13.44 -13.80 5.47
C LEU A 158 -12.03 -14.39 5.33
N LYS A 159 -11.01 -13.58 5.62
CA LYS A 159 -9.59 -13.93 5.49
C LYS A 159 -8.79 -13.13 6.50
N LYS A 160 -7.67 -13.70 6.95
CA LYS A 160 -6.63 -12.98 7.67
C LYS A 160 -5.40 -12.86 6.77
N VAL A 161 -4.83 -11.66 6.68
CA VAL A 161 -3.72 -11.33 5.77
C VAL A 161 -2.60 -10.64 6.53
N SER A 162 -1.35 -10.82 6.07
CA SER A 162 -0.18 -10.17 6.65
C SER A 162 0.71 -9.63 5.54
N TYR A 163 0.83 -8.32 5.45
CA TYR A 163 1.71 -7.66 4.47
C TYR A 163 1.45 -8.02 3.00
N GLU A 164 0.24 -8.45 2.67
CA GLU A 164 -0.15 -8.78 1.28
C GLU A 164 -0.39 -7.49 0.47
N ILE A 165 0.02 -7.49 -0.80
CA ILE A 165 -0.47 -6.53 -1.79
C ILE A 165 -1.81 -7.04 -2.31
N LEU A 166 -2.85 -6.20 -2.23
CA LEU A 166 -4.21 -6.55 -2.57
C LEU A 166 -4.73 -5.64 -3.68
N PRO A 167 -5.43 -6.20 -4.69
CA PRO A 167 -6.18 -5.38 -5.63
C PRO A 167 -7.30 -4.65 -4.91
N ILE A 168 -7.44 -3.36 -5.18
CA ILE A 168 -8.49 -2.51 -4.63
C ILE A 168 -9.60 -2.32 -5.67
N GLU A 169 -10.83 -2.10 -5.21
CA GLU A 169 -11.93 -1.74 -6.10
C GLU A 169 -12.25 -0.25 -5.97
N PHE A 170 -12.48 0.21 -4.73
CA PHE A 170 -12.68 1.62 -4.38
C PHE A 170 -12.68 1.78 -2.85
N SER A 171 -12.51 3.01 -2.37
CA SER A 171 -12.69 3.34 -0.95
C SER A 171 -14.15 3.70 -0.71
N GLU A 172 -14.92 2.85 -0.04
CA GLU A 172 -16.34 3.10 0.27
C GLU A 172 -16.53 4.31 1.21
N ASN A 173 -15.57 4.53 2.11
CA ASN A 173 -15.48 5.68 3.01
C ASN A 173 -14.03 5.83 3.54
N GLU A 174 -13.79 6.81 4.41
CA GLU A 174 -12.45 7.05 4.99
C GLU A 174 -11.95 5.93 5.92
N LYS A 175 -12.82 5.04 6.41
CA LYS A 175 -12.51 4.02 7.42
C LYS A 175 -12.31 2.61 6.84
N TRP A 176 -12.84 2.34 5.65
CA TRP A 176 -12.85 1.02 5.05
C TRP A 176 -12.50 1.08 3.57
N VAL A 177 -11.65 0.15 3.16
CA VAL A 177 -11.24 -0.05 1.76
C VAL A 177 -11.84 -1.36 1.28
N THR A 178 -12.42 -1.33 0.07
CA THR A 178 -12.93 -2.52 -0.60
C THR A 178 -11.80 -3.15 -1.42
N VAL A 179 -11.54 -4.44 -1.15
CA VAL A 179 -10.50 -5.22 -1.81
C VAL A 179 -11.09 -6.42 -2.54
N LYS A 180 -10.42 -6.87 -3.60
CA LYS A 180 -10.79 -8.08 -4.33
C LYS A 180 -10.01 -9.28 -3.80
N LEU A 181 -10.74 -10.33 -3.40
CA LEU A 181 -10.15 -11.60 -2.97
C LEU A 181 -9.87 -12.50 -4.18
N GLY A 182 -8.94 -13.45 -4.02
CA GLY A 182 -8.54 -14.37 -5.11
C GLY A 182 -9.66 -15.26 -5.66
N ASN A 183 -10.79 -15.39 -4.95
CA ASN A 183 -11.99 -16.07 -5.43
C ASN A 183 -12.99 -15.14 -6.16
N GLY A 184 -12.58 -13.90 -6.46
CA GLY A 184 -13.41 -12.88 -7.09
C GLY A 184 -14.41 -12.17 -6.17
N LYS A 185 -14.53 -12.57 -4.90
CA LYS A 185 -15.42 -11.91 -3.94
C LYS A 185 -14.80 -10.61 -3.42
N LYS A 186 -15.66 -9.69 -3.00
CA LYS A 186 -15.29 -8.47 -2.29
C LYS A 186 -15.01 -8.76 -0.82
N GLY A 187 -14.09 -8.01 -0.25
CA GLY A 187 -13.82 -7.96 1.18
C GLY A 187 -13.51 -6.55 1.64
N TYR A 188 -13.58 -6.35 2.95
CA TYR A 188 -13.44 -5.04 3.58
C TYR A 188 -12.30 -5.06 4.59
N ILE A 189 -11.34 -4.16 4.40
CA ILE A 189 -10.21 -3.96 5.31
C ILE A 189 -10.28 -2.55 5.89
N ALA A 190 -9.97 -2.40 7.18
CA ALA A 190 -9.93 -1.08 7.79
C ALA A 190 -8.76 -0.27 7.20
N SER A 191 -9.02 0.99 6.84
CA SER A 191 -8.07 1.86 6.11
C SER A 191 -6.75 2.05 6.87
N GLN A 192 -6.76 2.02 8.20
CA GLN A 192 -5.54 2.12 9.02
C GLN A 192 -4.54 0.97 8.82
N TYR A 193 -4.93 -0.14 8.16
CA TYR A 193 -4.09 -1.32 7.95
C TYR A 193 -3.68 -1.54 6.50
N ILE A 194 -4.05 -0.65 5.58
CA ILE A 194 -3.73 -0.76 4.16
C ILE A 194 -3.31 0.61 3.61
N ARG A 195 -2.37 0.64 2.67
CA ARG A 195 -1.80 1.90 2.16
C ARG A 195 -1.49 1.81 0.66
N SER A 196 -1.81 2.87 -0.06
CA SER A 196 -1.35 3.08 -1.45
C SER A 196 0.14 3.38 -1.50
N SER A 197 0.86 2.85 -2.49
CA SER A 197 2.26 3.27 -2.72
C SER A 197 2.38 4.71 -3.18
N VAL A 198 1.37 5.25 -3.86
CA VAL A 198 1.31 6.67 -4.25
C VAL A 198 0.73 7.59 -3.17
N ASP A 199 0.46 7.09 -1.96
CA ASP A 199 0.19 7.97 -0.80
C ASP A 199 1.46 8.78 -0.42
N TYR A 200 1.37 9.59 0.64
CA TYR A 200 2.46 10.44 1.09
C TYR A 200 3.76 9.67 1.22
N ARG A 201 4.81 10.22 0.58
CA ARG A 201 6.17 9.72 0.56
C ARG A 201 7.15 10.86 0.74
N ALA A 202 8.23 10.59 1.44
CA ALA A 202 9.28 11.54 1.77
C ALA A 202 10.61 11.09 1.17
N PHE A 203 11.32 12.02 0.56
CA PHE A 203 12.70 11.83 0.12
C PHE A 203 13.59 12.67 1.01
N PHE A 204 14.67 12.07 1.46
CA PHE A 204 15.69 12.72 2.27
C PHE A 204 17.02 12.62 1.56
N GLU A 205 17.64 13.77 1.30
CA GLU A 205 18.90 13.86 0.57
C GLU A 205 19.99 14.48 1.41
N LYS A 206 21.22 13.98 1.25
CA LYS A 206 22.41 14.49 1.93
C LYS A 206 23.03 15.62 1.11
N ILE A 207 22.64 16.86 1.42
CA ILE A 207 23.06 18.06 0.71
C ILE A 207 24.14 18.78 1.53
N LYS A 208 25.35 18.92 0.96
CA LYS A 208 26.51 19.55 1.63
C LYS A 208 26.76 18.97 3.04
N GLY A 209 26.67 17.64 3.16
CA GLY A 209 26.90 16.91 4.42
C GLY A 209 25.72 16.90 5.40
N ARG A 210 24.59 17.53 5.09
CA ARG A 210 23.41 17.56 5.96
C ARG A 210 22.21 16.89 5.30
N TRP A 211 21.49 16.08 6.05
CA TRP A 211 20.24 15.48 5.60
C TRP A 211 19.13 16.52 5.59
N GLN A 212 18.39 16.57 4.49
CA GLN A 212 17.25 17.46 4.30
C GLN A 212 16.11 16.73 3.63
N MET A 213 14.87 17.06 3.99
CA MET A 213 13.68 16.59 3.31
C MET A 213 13.48 17.39 2.02
N THR A 214 13.59 16.71 0.87
CA THR A 214 13.50 17.32 -0.47
C THR A 214 12.18 17.05 -1.16
N VAL A 215 11.45 16.02 -0.75
CA VAL A 215 10.12 15.69 -1.25
C VAL A 215 9.23 15.32 -0.07
N PHE A 216 7.99 15.80 -0.07
CA PHE A 216 6.91 15.24 0.74
C PHE A 216 5.57 15.42 0.02
N ILE A 217 5.11 14.36 -0.65
CA ILE A 217 4.03 14.45 -1.64
C ILE A 217 3.20 13.17 -1.68
N ALA A 218 1.92 13.26 -2.04
CA ALA A 218 1.02 12.16 -2.34
C ALA A 218 0.39 12.36 -3.73
N GLY A 219 0.01 11.28 -4.40
CA GLY A 219 -0.47 11.25 -5.77
C GLY A 219 0.63 10.95 -6.79
N ASP A 220 0.33 11.24 -8.04
CA ASP A 220 1.14 11.01 -9.24
C ASP A 220 1.36 12.25 -10.12
#